data_AF-B1XMH2-F1
#
_entry.id   AF-B1XMH2-F1
#
_cell.length_a   1.000
_cell.length_b   1.000
_cell.length_c   1.000
_cell.angle_alpha   90.00
_cell.angle_beta   90.00
_cell.angle_gamma   90.00
#
_symmetry.space_group_name_H-M   'P 1'
#
loop_
_entity.id
_entity.type
_entity.pdbx_description
1 polymer ?
#
loop_
_entity_poly.entity_id
_entity_poly.type
_entity_poly.pdbx_seq_one_letter_code
_entity_poly.pdbx_strand_id
1 'polypeptide(L)'
;MKTCIYCKTDKNDDEFTLEHVISQFLGGAQAPDYLKTRNVCATCNSNLGLFVDASFEKDFLVFNTLNEAAYSFFDPDSPTPLPLKNMGISDLIPPNMKEEEICECWIGPLGEQIYWIRPSDERMYWYSGGNPRTVKKVRTRAYFIWSERSQKNPIITWLSFEDAFNGRKVRKVSCTEVAGASLADIGFSEPDELDLKRIAYFNKKCSNGQERKNRLSMYLRYDVRFMAKLAIGLGHVLFGEKFDNSNYTKELHKALWYKEGDPEPGIVGRNNLGQDNEFLKKECGFTHGVTLTILPSSKYVVLNLNISRKMNWVIGIAEIEDVKECIGEDLKHGLCVLLFKPLGKGISLPLPELIAHNSNNILHPKLVEVKNLAGKGICYFENL
;
A
#
# COMPACT_ATOMS: atom_id res chain seq x y z
N MET A 1 -21.09 26.41 8.48
CA MET A 1 -19.87 26.65 7.69
C MET A 1 -18.70 26.15 8.50
N LYS A 2 -17.87 25.32 7.89
CA LYS A 2 -16.76 24.64 8.55
C LYS A 2 -15.55 24.62 7.63
N THR A 3 -14.35 24.69 8.20
CA THR A 3 -13.11 24.68 7.43
C THR A 3 -12.60 23.25 7.23
N CYS A 4 -12.26 22.88 6.00
CA CYS A 4 -11.62 21.59 5.70
C CYS A 4 -10.16 21.58 6.18
N ILE A 5 -9.75 20.52 6.89
CA ILE A 5 -8.40 20.43 7.47
C ILE A 5 -7.28 20.31 6.42
N TYR A 6 -7.60 19.89 5.19
CA TYR A 6 -6.59 19.69 4.14
C TYR A 6 -6.48 20.85 3.15
N CYS A 7 -7.59 21.46 2.73
CA CYS A 7 -7.55 22.60 1.80
C CYS A 7 -7.72 23.96 2.48
N LYS A 8 -8.01 23.98 3.79
CA LYS A 8 -8.23 25.19 4.60
C LYS A 8 -9.27 26.14 4.00
N THR A 9 -10.23 25.59 3.26
CA THR A 9 -11.35 26.33 2.66
C THR A 9 -12.60 26.07 3.48
N ASP A 10 -13.39 27.12 3.70
CA ASP A 10 -14.72 26.99 4.30
C ASP A 10 -15.70 26.35 3.32
N LYS A 11 -16.50 25.44 3.85
CA LYS A 11 -17.49 24.63 3.12
C LYS A 11 -18.79 24.55 3.90
N ASN A 12 -19.85 24.18 3.19
CA ASN A 12 -21.11 23.86 3.84
C ASN A 12 -20.97 22.53 4.60
N ASP A 13 -21.74 22.37 5.67
CA ASP A 13 -21.57 21.26 6.60
C ASP A 13 -21.93 19.91 5.95
N ASP A 14 -22.80 19.91 4.94
CA ASP A 14 -23.21 18.75 4.13
C ASP A 14 -22.13 18.29 3.12
N GLU A 15 -21.11 19.11 2.86
CA GLU A 15 -19.98 18.74 2.00
C GLU A 15 -18.92 17.89 2.73
N PHE A 16 -19.08 17.66 4.04
CA PHE A 16 -18.10 16.93 4.85
C PHE A 16 -18.37 15.44 4.92
N THR A 17 -17.29 14.66 4.84
CA THR A 17 -17.35 13.19 4.85
C THR A 17 -16.48 12.64 5.96
N LEU A 18 -16.74 11.38 6.36
CA LEU A 18 -15.86 10.67 7.28
C LEU A 18 -14.54 10.36 6.57
N GLU A 19 -13.43 10.85 7.13
CA GLU A 19 -12.08 10.51 6.71
C GLU A 19 -11.44 9.57 7.73
N HIS A 20 -10.81 8.51 7.21
CA HIS A 20 -9.85 7.71 7.96
C HIS A 20 -8.48 8.36 7.81
N VAL A 21 -7.98 9.04 8.85
CA VAL A 21 -6.67 9.73 8.80
C VAL A 21 -5.58 8.76 8.37
N ILE A 22 -5.58 7.56 8.96
CA ILE A 22 -4.76 6.45 8.49
C ILE A 22 -5.47 5.79 7.32
N SER A 23 -4.81 5.76 6.16
CA SER A 23 -5.41 5.26 4.93
C SER A 23 -5.78 3.78 5.00
N GLN A 24 -6.86 3.40 4.33
CA GLN A 24 -7.38 2.04 4.35
C GLN A 24 -6.40 1.01 3.79
N PHE A 25 -5.54 1.39 2.82
CA PHE A 25 -4.54 0.49 2.26
C PHE A 25 -3.49 0.05 3.29
N LEU A 26 -3.24 0.86 4.33
CA LEU A 26 -2.41 0.53 5.49
C LEU A 26 -3.15 -0.28 6.57
N GLY A 27 -4.46 -0.53 6.39
CA GLY A 27 -5.31 -1.15 7.41
C GLY A 27 -6.06 -0.17 8.30
N GLY A 28 -6.13 1.13 7.94
CA GLY A 28 -6.75 2.18 8.76
C GLY A 28 -8.26 2.03 9.05
N ALA A 29 -8.93 1.05 8.46
CA ALA A 29 -10.27 0.64 8.88
C ALA A 29 -10.27 0.06 10.32
N GLN A 30 -9.16 -0.54 10.74
CA GLN A 30 -8.96 -1.17 12.04
C GLN A 30 -8.23 -0.27 13.04
N ALA A 31 -7.92 0.97 12.64
CA ALA A 31 -7.36 1.97 13.54
C ALA A 31 -8.43 2.43 14.56
N PRO A 32 -8.01 2.87 15.76
CA PRO A 32 -8.93 3.44 16.75
C PRO A 32 -9.81 4.56 16.19
N ASP A 33 -11.08 4.61 16.63
CA ASP A 33 -12.06 5.57 16.12
C ASP A 33 -11.69 7.04 16.36
N TYR A 34 -10.93 7.34 17.40
CA TYR A 34 -10.44 8.70 17.68
C TYR A 34 -9.46 9.21 16.61
N LEU A 35 -8.94 8.34 15.74
CA LEU A 35 -8.11 8.69 14.59
C LEU A 35 -8.93 8.89 13.30
N LYS A 36 -10.25 9.04 13.42
CA LYS A 36 -11.15 9.39 12.31
C LYS A 36 -11.65 10.81 12.51
N THR A 37 -11.97 11.50 11.42
CA THR A 37 -12.49 12.87 11.49
C THR A 37 -13.58 13.12 10.45
N ARG A 38 -14.49 14.05 10.74
CA ARG A 38 -15.49 14.57 9.79
C ARG A 38 -15.15 15.99 9.33
N ASN A 39 -13.89 16.40 9.47
CA ASN A 39 -13.44 17.75 9.16
C ASN A 39 -12.75 17.82 7.78
N VAL A 40 -13.09 16.88 6.89
CA VAL A 40 -12.59 16.80 5.52
C VAL A 40 -13.74 16.91 4.52
N CYS A 41 -13.64 17.85 3.58
CA CYS A 41 -14.63 17.98 2.50
C CYS A 41 -14.53 16.81 1.52
N ALA A 42 -15.65 16.45 0.90
CA ALA A 42 -15.76 15.32 -0.04
C ALA A 42 -14.74 15.41 -1.18
N THR A 43 -14.48 16.61 -1.69
CA THR A 43 -13.49 16.86 -2.75
C THR A 43 -12.08 16.51 -2.31
N CYS A 44 -11.65 16.92 -1.11
CA CYS A 44 -10.33 16.56 -0.59
C CYS A 44 -10.24 15.06 -0.32
N ASN A 45 -11.26 14.49 0.34
CA ASN A 45 -11.29 13.05 0.63
C ASN A 45 -11.11 12.22 -0.66
N SER A 46 -11.87 12.54 -1.71
CA SER A 46 -11.77 11.84 -2.99
C SER A 46 -10.43 12.06 -3.72
N ASN A 47 -9.97 13.31 -3.82
CA ASN A 47 -8.77 13.64 -4.60
C ASN A 47 -7.48 13.19 -3.90
N LEU A 48 -7.40 13.32 -2.58
CA LEU A 48 -6.22 12.85 -1.83
C LEU A 48 -6.13 11.32 -1.87
N GLY A 49 -7.26 10.61 -1.81
CA GLY A 49 -7.29 9.17 -2.03
C GLY A 49 -6.67 8.76 -3.38
N LEU A 50 -6.98 9.48 -4.46
CA LEU A 50 -6.46 9.14 -5.78
C LEU A 50 -5.02 9.58 -6.04
N PHE A 51 -4.63 10.77 -5.60
CA PHE A 51 -3.38 11.40 -6.03
C PHE A 51 -2.30 11.44 -4.96
N VAL A 52 -2.65 11.19 -3.70
CA VAL A 52 -1.72 11.22 -2.57
C VAL A 52 -1.59 9.83 -1.98
N ASP A 53 -2.70 9.21 -1.57
CA ASP A 53 -2.70 7.87 -1.00
C ASP A 53 -2.26 6.82 -2.01
N ALA A 54 -2.86 6.83 -3.22
CA ALA A 54 -2.45 5.90 -4.27
C ALA A 54 -1.01 6.14 -4.75
N SER A 55 -0.50 7.38 -4.69
CA SER A 55 0.90 7.66 -5.05
C SER A 55 1.89 6.91 -4.16
N PHE A 56 1.56 6.80 -2.87
CA PHE A 56 2.35 6.05 -1.91
C PHE A 56 2.07 4.55 -2.00
N GLU A 57 0.80 4.13 -1.98
CA GLU A 57 0.40 2.71 -2.05
C GLU A 57 0.96 2.00 -3.29
N LYS A 58 0.93 2.68 -4.44
CA LYS A 58 1.29 2.10 -5.74
C LYS A 58 2.76 2.27 -6.08
N ASP A 59 3.57 2.91 -5.24
CA ASP A 59 5.02 2.85 -5.39
C ASP A 59 5.46 1.37 -5.32
N PHE A 60 6.37 0.98 -6.20
CA PHE A 60 6.76 -0.42 -6.36
C PHE A 60 7.23 -1.08 -5.05
N LEU A 61 8.07 -0.39 -4.27
CA LEU A 61 8.64 -0.94 -3.04
C LEU A 61 7.56 -1.01 -1.95
N VAL A 62 6.75 0.05 -1.82
CA VAL A 62 5.64 0.10 -0.86
C VAL A 62 4.62 -0.99 -1.18
N PHE A 63 4.15 -1.05 -2.42
CA PHE A 63 3.16 -1.99 -2.91
C PHE A 63 3.57 -3.44 -2.61
N ASN A 64 4.77 -3.83 -3.03
CA ASN A 64 5.24 -5.20 -2.86
C ASN A 64 5.46 -5.53 -1.38
N THR A 65 6.00 -4.62 -0.56
CA THR A 65 6.23 -4.90 0.86
C THR A 65 4.92 -4.99 1.67
N LEU A 66 3.92 -4.16 1.35
CA LEU A 66 2.59 -4.28 1.96
C LEU A 66 1.95 -5.64 1.64
N ASN A 67 2.15 -6.12 0.41
CA ASN A 67 1.59 -7.39 -0.05
C ASN A 67 2.25 -8.62 0.59
N GLU A 68 3.53 -8.54 0.95
CA GLU A 68 4.24 -9.65 1.63
C GLU A 68 3.54 -10.08 2.93
N ALA A 69 2.93 -9.15 3.66
CA ALA A 69 2.22 -9.47 4.90
C ALA A 69 1.10 -10.49 4.68
N ALA A 70 0.38 -10.43 3.55
CA ALA A 70 -0.69 -11.36 3.25
C ALA A 70 -0.18 -12.81 3.11
N TYR A 71 1.01 -12.98 2.52
CA TYR A 71 1.65 -14.30 2.40
C TYR A 71 2.04 -14.88 3.75
N SER A 72 2.44 -14.03 4.69
CA SER A 72 2.88 -14.47 6.01
C SER A 72 1.73 -14.95 6.91
N PHE A 73 0.50 -14.52 6.63
CA PHE A 73 -0.71 -14.96 7.34
C PHE A 73 -1.56 -15.96 6.55
N PHE A 74 -1.02 -16.48 5.44
CA PHE A 74 -1.73 -17.44 4.61
C PHE A 74 -1.99 -18.74 5.36
N ASP A 75 -3.24 -19.22 5.28
CA ASP A 75 -3.69 -20.51 5.80
C ASP A 75 -4.08 -21.42 4.63
N PRO A 76 -3.33 -22.52 4.37
CA PRO A 76 -3.64 -23.44 3.29
C PRO A 76 -4.97 -24.20 3.47
N ASP A 77 -5.44 -24.36 4.71
CA ASP A 77 -6.68 -25.07 5.02
C ASP A 77 -7.93 -24.19 4.79
N SER A 78 -7.73 -22.86 4.70
CA SER A 78 -8.76 -21.87 4.43
C SER A 78 -8.26 -20.85 3.40
N PRO A 79 -8.13 -21.24 2.12
CA PRO A 79 -7.47 -20.43 1.11
C PRO A 79 -8.24 -19.12 0.84
N THR A 80 -7.53 -18.00 1.00
CA THR A 80 -7.99 -16.66 0.60
C THR A 80 -7.17 -16.15 -0.59
N PRO A 81 -7.69 -15.19 -1.39
CA PRO A 81 -6.89 -14.52 -2.41
C PRO A 81 -5.58 -13.96 -1.83
N LEU A 82 -4.47 -14.14 -2.54
CA LEU A 82 -3.20 -13.51 -2.22
C LEU A 82 -2.86 -12.44 -3.25
N PRO A 83 -2.30 -11.30 -2.82
CA PRO A 83 -1.97 -10.22 -3.73
C PRO A 83 -0.85 -10.64 -4.69
N LEU A 84 -1.01 -10.30 -5.98
CA LEU A 84 0.03 -10.49 -6.97
C LEU A 84 1.23 -9.58 -6.69
N LYS A 85 2.44 -10.07 -6.99
CA LYS A 85 3.67 -9.29 -6.91
C LYS A 85 3.90 -8.58 -8.24
N ASN A 86 4.06 -7.26 -8.21
CA ASN A 86 4.42 -6.52 -9.41
C ASN A 86 5.91 -6.74 -9.71
N MET A 87 6.25 -6.95 -10.97
CA MET A 87 7.63 -7.14 -11.43
C MET A 87 8.08 -6.05 -12.42
N GLY A 88 7.27 -5.00 -12.60
CA GLY A 88 7.55 -3.90 -13.52
C GLY A 88 7.02 -4.08 -14.93
N ILE A 89 7.47 -3.19 -15.81
CA ILE A 89 7.15 -3.20 -17.24
C ILE A 89 8.11 -4.16 -17.95
N SER A 90 7.58 -5.17 -18.62
CA SER A 90 8.34 -6.15 -19.36
C SER A 90 8.79 -5.62 -20.72
N ASP A 91 9.93 -6.10 -21.21
CA ASP A 91 10.42 -5.91 -22.57
C ASP A 91 9.62 -6.69 -23.65
N LEU A 92 8.60 -7.44 -23.24
CA LEU A 92 7.72 -8.16 -24.15
C LEU A 92 6.80 -7.22 -24.94
N ILE A 93 6.78 -7.43 -26.26
CA ILE A 93 5.96 -6.72 -27.24
C ILE A 93 5.09 -7.76 -27.97
N PRO A 94 3.96 -8.18 -27.36
CA PRO A 94 3.03 -9.10 -28.01
C PRO A 94 2.44 -8.54 -29.31
N PRO A 95 2.03 -9.40 -30.26
CA PRO A 95 1.45 -8.97 -31.53
C PRO A 95 0.31 -7.96 -31.37
N ASN A 96 0.29 -6.95 -32.26
CA ASN A 96 -0.74 -5.90 -32.32
C ASN A 96 -0.91 -5.11 -31.00
N MET A 97 0.14 -5.04 -30.17
CA MET A 97 0.20 -4.09 -29.07
C MET A 97 0.36 -2.67 -29.62
N LYS A 98 -0.41 -1.72 -29.08
CA LYS A 98 -0.38 -0.32 -29.52
C LYS A 98 0.81 0.41 -28.91
N GLU A 99 1.21 1.53 -29.51
CA GLU A 99 2.34 2.34 -29.04
C GLU A 99 2.07 2.93 -27.64
N GLU A 100 0.81 3.25 -27.34
CA GLU A 100 0.39 3.80 -26.04
C GLU A 100 0.05 2.71 -25.01
N GLU A 101 0.34 1.44 -25.30
CA GLU A 101 0.19 0.33 -24.37
C GLU A 101 1.53 -0.06 -23.76
N ILE A 102 1.48 -0.64 -22.57
CA ILE A 102 2.61 -1.31 -21.92
C ILE A 102 2.23 -2.74 -21.52
N CYS A 103 3.22 -3.62 -21.48
CA CYS A 103 3.10 -4.98 -20.97
C CYS A 103 3.66 -5.03 -19.54
N GLU A 104 2.80 -5.04 -18.54
CA GLU A 104 3.19 -5.11 -17.13
C GLU A 104 3.26 -6.56 -16.65
N CYS A 105 4.35 -6.94 -16.00
CA CYS A 105 4.60 -8.28 -15.51
C CYS A 105 4.24 -8.41 -14.04
N TRP A 106 3.52 -9.47 -13.70
CA TRP A 106 3.10 -9.82 -12.35
C TRP A 106 3.37 -11.29 -12.07
N ILE A 107 3.60 -11.61 -10.80
CA ILE A 107 3.80 -12.98 -10.34
C ILE A 107 2.70 -13.37 -9.36
N GLY A 108 2.08 -14.52 -9.63
CA GLY A 108 1.11 -15.18 -8.76
C GLY A 108 1.73 -15.90 -7.57
N PRO A 109 0.91 -16.36 -6.61
CA PRO A 109 1.40 -16.89 -5.35
C PRO A 109 2.23 -18.17 -5.50
N LEU A 110 2.01 -18.97 -6.54
CA LEU A 110 2.74 -20.21 -6.79
C LEU A 110 3.71 -20.07 -8.00
N GLY A 111 4.04 -18.83 -8.37
CA GLY A 111 5.00 -18.53 -9.43
C GLY A 111 4.37 -18.41 -10.82
N GLU A 112 3.04 -18.28 -10.91
CA GLU A 112 2.36 -18.00 -12.17
C GLU A 112 2.81 -16.66 -12.73
N GLN A 113 2.84 -16.57 -14.06
CA GLN A 113 3.31 -15.37 -14.73
C GLN A 113 2.13 -14.71 -15.42
N ILE A 114 1.96 -13.42 -15.15
CA ILE A 114 0.80 -12.67 -15.61
C ILE A 114 1.31 -11.45 -16.37
N TYR A 115 0.91 -11.34 -17.62
CA TYR A 115 1.25 -10.23 -18.50
C TYR A 115 0.01 -9.40 -18.77
N TRP A 116 -0.04 -8.21 -18.18
CA TRP A 116 -1.15 -7.29 -18.32
C TRP A 116 -0.83 -6.21 -19.35
N ILE A 117 -1.53 -6.25 -20.48
CA ILE A 117 -1.45 -5.23 -21.53
C ILE A 117 -2.47 -4.16 -21.21
N ARG A 118 -1.99 -2.96 -20.90
CA ARG A 118 -2.81 -1.80 -20.52
C ARG A 118 -2.25 -0.50 -21.10
N PRO A 119 -3.06 0.57 -21.17
CA PRO A 119 -2.54 1.89 -21.52
C PRO A 119 -1.42 2.34 -20.57
N SER A 120 -0.44 3.05 -21.12
CA SER A 120 0.51 3.86 -20.36
C SER A 120 -0.17 5.13 -19.81
N ASP A 121 0.38 5.70 -18.74
CA ASP A 121 -0.02 7.02 -18.23
C ASP A 121 1.23 7.71 -17.70
N GLU A 122 1.78 8.64 -18.47
CA GLU A 122 3.03 9.33 -18.13
C GLU A 122 2.93 10.11 -16.81
N ARG A 123 1.73 10.57 -16.42
CA ARG A 123 1.54 11.32 -15.17
C ARG A 123 1.56 10.44 -13.93
N MET A 124 1.45 9.12 -14.12
CA MET A 124 1.43 8.11 -13.05
C MET A 124 2.37 6.96 -13.42
N TYR A 125 3.48 7.28 -14.07
CA TYR A 125 4.39 6.30 -14.67
C TYR A 125 4.97 5.30 -13.64
N TRP A 126 5.02 5.67 -12.35
CA TRP A 126 5.53 4.85 -11.25
C TRP A 126 4.47 4.00 -10.54
N TYR A 127 3.19 4.13 -10.91
CA TYR A 127 2.11 3.39 -10.22
C TYR A 127 2.09 1.93 -10.69
N SER A 128 2.37 1.00 -9.78
CA SER A 128 2.13 -0.43 -10.01
C SER A 128 0.66 -0.70 -10.31
N GLY A 129 0.37 -1.18 -11.51
CA GLY A 129 -1.00 -1.39 -11.99
C GLY A 129 -1.69 -0.15 -12.59
N GLY A 130 -0.94 0.94 -12.77
CA GLY A 130 -1.38 2.13 -13.49
C GLY A 130 -2.45 2.96 -12.80
N ASN A 131 -2.99 3.93 -13.54
CA ASN A 131 -3.98 4.88 -13.06
C ASN A 131 -5.31 4.18 -12.69
N PRO A 132 -5.75 4.20 -11.41
CA PRO A 132 -6.95 3.50 -10.96
C PRO A 132 -8.25 3.92 -11.68
N ARG A 133 -8.33 5.16 -12.19
CA ARG A 133 -9.50 5.64 -12.95
C ARG A 133 -9.50 5.13 -14.38
N THR A 134 -8.35 5.14 -15.04
CA THR A 134 -8.22 4.72 -16.45
C THR A 134 -8.46 3.22 -16.59
N VAL A 135 -7.84 2.41 -15.73
CA VAL A 135 -7.92 0.94 -15.80
C VAL A 135 -9.31 0.37 -15.48
N LYS A 136 -10.20 1.15 -14.85
CA LYS A 136 -11.61 0.80 -14.63
C LYS A 136 -12.50 1.10 -15.85
N LYS A 137 -12.10 2.05 -16.69
CA LYS A 137 -12.90 2.52 -17.84
C LYS A 137 -12.53 1.83 -19.14
N VAL A 138 -11.23 1.62 -19.37
CA VAL A 138 -10.68 1.06 -20.61
C VAL A 138 -10.66 -0.46 -20.54
N ARG A 139 -11.03 -1.12 -21.63
CA ARG A 139 -10.94 -2.58 -21.74
C ARG A 139 -9.49 -2.98 -22.01
N THR A 140 -8.93 -3.82 -21.15
CA THR A 140 -7.53 -4.31 -21.24
C THR A 140 -7.47 -5.83 -21.34
N ARG A 141 -6.29 -6.42 -21.55
CA ARG A 141 -6.11 -7.88 -21.63
C ARG A 141 -5.01 -8.36 -20.69
N ALA A 142 -5.28 -9.37 -19.89
CA ALA A 142 -4.29 -10.02 -19.03
C ALA A 142 -4.12 -11.48 -19.47
N TYR A 143 -2.87 -11.86 -19.74
CA TYR A 143 -2.47 -13.18 -20.19
C TYR A 143 -1.82 -13.92 -19.03
N PHE A 144 -2.32 -15.11 -18.74
CA PHE A 144 -1.97 -15.90 -17.57
C PHE A 144 -1.23 -17.17 -17.98
N ILE A 145 -0.05 -17.40 -17.41
CA ILE A 145 0.73 -18.62 -17.61
C ILE A 145 0.79 -19.36 -16.27
N TRP A 146 0.21 -20.55 -16.24
CA TRP A 146 0.23 -21.42 -15.07
C TRP A 146 1.65 -21.88 -14.72
N SER A 147 1.90 -22.09 -13.43
CA SER A 147 3.12 -22.69 -12.91
C SER A 147 2.88 -24.17 -12.66
N GLU A 148 3.92 -25.01 -12.72
CA GLU A 148 3.81 -26.41 -12.28
C GLU A 148 3.31 -26.50 -10.84
N ARG A 149 3.74 -25.56 -9.99
CA ARG A 149 3.31 -25.46 -8.58
C ARG A 149 1.83 -25.13 -8.44
N SER A 150 1.17 -24.55 -9.45
CA SER A 150 -0.26 -24.26 -9.39
C SER A 150 -1.11 -25.51 -9.17
N GLN A 151 -0.60 -26.70 -9.53
CA GLN A 151 -1.27 -27.98 -9.25
C GLN A 151 -1.43 -28.27 -7.76
N LYS A 152 -0.56 -27.70 -6.91
CA LYS A 152 -0.63 -27.85 -5.45
C LYS A 152 -1.97 -27.33 -4.90
N ASN A 153 -2.44 -26.22 -5.45
CA ASN A 153 -3.74 -25.63 -5.12
C ASN A 153 -4.15 -24.63 -6.21
N PRO A 154 -4.92 -25.07 -7.22
CA PRO A 154 -5.39 -24.19 -8.27
C PRO A 154 -6.34 -23.08 -7.76
N ILE A 155 -7.00 -23.30 -6.63
CA ILE A 155 -7.98 -22.38 -6.05
C ILE A 155 -7.30 -21.08 -5.60
N ILE A 156 -6.16 -21.14 -4.91
CA ILE A 156 -5.47 -19.91 -4.47
C ILE A 156 -5.04 -19.05 -5.66
N THR A 157 -4.59 -19.69 -6.73
CA THR A 157 -4.16 -19.05 -7.98
C THR A 157 -5.31 -18.35 -8.65
N TRP A 158 -6.46 -19.03 -8.77
CA TRP A 158 -7.70 -18.46 -9.25
C TRP A 158 -8.10 -17.25 -8.42
N LEU A 159 -8.32 -17.43 -7.11
CA LEU A 159 -8.80 -16.37 -6.21
C LEU A 159 -7.91 -15.12 -6.28
N SER A 160 -6.59 -15.32 -6.33
CA SER A 160 -5.60 -14.23 -6.46
C SER A 160 -5.71 -13.48 -7.79
N PHE A 161 -5.87 -14.19 -8.90
CA PHE A 161 -6.04 -13.58 -10.21
C PHE A 161 -7.39 -12.90 -10.37
N GLU A 162 -8.44 -13.43 -9.76
CA GLU A 162 -9.75 -12.79 -9.71
C GLU A 162 -9.70 -11.46 -8.96
N ASP A 163 -9.18 -11.48 -7.73
CA ASP A 163 -9.07 -10.31 -6.87
C ASP A 163 -8.23 -9.18 -7.48
N ALA A 164 -7.09 -9.52 -8.10
CA ALA A 164 -6.19 -8.55 -8.72
C ALA A 164 -6.85 -7.66 -9.78
N PHE A 165 -7.88 -8.17 -10.46
CA PHE A 165 -8.62 -7.47 -11.51
C PHE A 165 -10.08 -7.17 -11.12
N ASN A 166 -10.44 -7.34 -9.85
CA ASN A 166 -11.79 -7.04 -9.37
C ASN A 166 -12.19 -5.58 -9.68
N GLY A 167 -13.40 -5.40 -10.20
CA GLY A 167 -13.94 -4.10 -10.62
C GLY A 167 -13.24 -3.46 -11.83
N ARG A 168 -12.35 -4.16 -12.54
CA ARG A 168 -11.68 -3.68 -13.75
C ARG A 168 -12.22 -4.38 -15.00
N LYS A 169 -12.22 -3.68 -16.14
CA LYS A 169 -12.64 -4.24 -17.43
C LYS A 169 -11.50 -4.99 -18.09
N VAL A 170 -11.10 -6.13 -17.52
CA VAL A 170 -9.99 -6.94 -18.03
C VAL A 170 -10.50 -8.22 -18.65
N ARG A 171 -10.13 -8.45 -19.92
CA ARG A 171 -10.26 -9.75 -20.54
C ARG A 171 -9.12 -10.64 -20.05
N LYS A 172 -9.49 -11.66 -19.28
CA LYS A 172 -8.60 -12.65 -18.67
C LYS A 172 -8.42 -13.81 -19.65
N VAL A 173 -7.18 -14.12 -20.03
CA VAL A 173 -6.88 -15.15 -21.03
C VAL A 173 -5.83 -16.09 -20.47
N SER A 174 -6.09 -17.40 -20.53
CA SER A 174 -5.10 -18.41 -20.16
C SER A 174 -4.23 -18.75 -21.36
N CYS A 175 -2.92 -18.78 -21.18
CA CYS A 175 -1.94 -19.18 -22.22
C CYS A 175 -1.61 -20.68 -22.16
N THR A 176 -1.81 -21.28 -21.00
CA THR A 176 -1.56 -22.71 -20.73
C THR A 176 -2.76 -23.32 -20.01
N GLU A 177 -2.78 -24.64 -19.86
CA GLU A 177 -3.87 -25.37 -19.21
C GLU A 177 -3.45 -25.87 -17.82
N VAL A 178 -4.43 -26.11 -16.95
CA VAL A 178 -4.24 -26.75 -15.65
C VAL A 178 -5.19 -27.94 -15.54
N ALA A 179 -4.68 -29.07 -15.06
CA ALA A 179 -5.49 -30.27 -14.88
C ALA A 179 -6.53 -30.07 -13.76
N GLY A 180 -7.74 -30.58 -13.97
CA GLY A 180 -8.77 -30.66 -12.93
C GLY A 180 -9.60 -29.39 -12.70
N ALA A 181 -9.49 -28.36 -13.54
CA ALA A 181 -10.35 -27.18 -13.46
C ALA A 181 -10.77 -26.66 -14.85
N SER A 182 -12.01 -26.17 -14.96
CA SER A 182 -12.50 -25.46 -16.14
C SER A 182 -12.05 -24.01 -16.10
N LEU A 183 -11.38 -23.55 -17.16
CA LEU A 183 -10.91 -22.16 -17.27
C LEU A 183 -12.07 -21.15 -17.23
N ALA A 184 -13.22 -21.52 -17.81
CA ALA A 184 -14.42 -20.68 -17.80
C ALA A 184 -14.95 -20.49 -16.37
N ASP A 185 -14.93 -21.54 -15.56
CA ASP A 185 -15.37 -21.48 -14.16
C ASP A 185 -14.46 -20.54 -13.35
N ILE A 186 -13.18 -20.48 -13.72
CA ILE A 186 -12.15 -19.60 -13.14
C ILE A 186 -12.26 -18.14 -13.61
N GLY A 187 -13.21 -17.84 -14.52
CA GLY A 187 -13.42 -16.50 -15.06
C GLY A 187 -12.44 -16.10 -16.18
N PHE A 188 -11.76 -17.08 -16.79
CA PHE A 188 -11.07 -16.86 -18.06
C PHE A 188 -12.07 -16.77 -19.21
N SER A 189 -11.73 -15.95 -20.19
CA SER A 189 -12.48 -15.85 -21.45
C SER A 189 -11.92 -16.83 -22.48
N GLU A 190 -12.81 -17.38 -23.31
CA GLU A 190 -12.43 -18.09 -24.52
C GLU A 190 -11.57 -17.20 -25.42
N PRO A 191 -10.37 -17.65 -25.88
CA PRO A 191 -9.48 -16.87 -26.73
C PRO A 191 -10.12 -16.43 -28.06
N ASP A 192 -9.91 -15.18 -28.46
CA ASP A 192 -10.21 -14.72 -29.83
C ASP A 192 -8.97 -14.86 -30.74
N GLU A 193 -9.09 -14.50 -32.03
CA GLU A 193 -7.98 -14.61 -32.99
C GLU A 193 -6.71 -13.84 -32.56
N LEU A 194 -6.88 -12.70 -31.89
CA LEU A 194 -5.77 -11.92 -31.37
C LEU A 194 -5.14 -12.61 -30.16
N ASP A 195 -5.97 -13.16 -29.27
CA ASP A 195 -5.50 -13.92 -28.12
C ASP A 195 -4.69 -15.14 -28.55
N LEU A 196 -5.14 -15.90 -29.55
CA LEU A 196 -4.40 -17.06 -30.07
C LEU A 196 -2.99 -16.67 -30.55
N LYS A 197 -2.85 -15.55 -31.27
CA LYS A 197 -1.54 -15.02 -31.69
C LYS A 197 -0.67 -14.63 -30.50
N ARG A 198 -1.26 -14.03 -29.46
CA ARG A 198 -0.54 -13.59 -28.26
C ARG A 198 -0.18 -14.74 -27.34
N ILE A 199 -1.03 -15.76 -27.21
CA ILE A 199 -0.74 -17.00 -26.49
C ILE A 199 0.49 -17.68 -27.11
N ALA A 200 0.52 -17.85 -28.43
CA ALA A 200 1.67 -18.41 -29.13
C ALA A 200 2.96 -17.59 -28.90
N TYR A 201 2.84 -16.25 -28.90
CA TYR A 201 3.95 -15.36 -28.58
C TYR A 201 4.47 -15.57 -27.16
N PHE A 202 3.58 -15.55 -26.15
CA PHE A 202 3.96 -15.71 -24.75
C PHE A 202 4.55 -17.10 -24.49
N ASN A 203 3.93 -18.17 -25.01
CA ASN A 203 4.46 -19.52 -24.87
C ASN A 203 5.86 -19.64 -25.50
N LYS A 204 6.11 -19.00 -26.63
CA LYS A 204 7.45 -18.96 -27.24
C LYS A 204 8.46 -18.16 -26.42
N LYS A 205 8.06 -17.02 -25.86
CA LYS A 205 8.96 -16.06 -25.19
C LYS A 205 9.17 -16.32 -23.69
N CYS A 206 8.26 -17.06 -23.06
CA CYS A 206 8.23 -17.27 -21.61
C CYS A 206 8.59 -18.71 -21.21
N SER A 207 8.84 -19.59 -22.18
CA SER A 207 9.24 -20.98 -21.95
C SER A 207 10.75 -21.17 -22.13
N ASN A 208 11.23 -22.33 -21.69
CA ASN A 208 12.61 -22.81 -21.91
C ASN A 208 13.71 -21.90 -21.31
N GLY A 209 13.44 -21.28 -20.16
CA GLY A 209 14.45 -20.51 -19.42
C GLY A 209 14.91 -19.22 -20.09
N GLN A 210 14.12 -18.65 -21.01
CA GLN A 210 14.46 -17.36 -21.62
C GLN A 210 14.51 -16.24 -20.58
N GLU A 211 15.60 -15.47 -20.61
CA GLU A 211 15.76 -14.27 -19.80
C GLU A 211 14.82 -13.16 -20.32
N ARG A 212 14.24 -12.41 -19.38
CA ARG A 212 13.37 -11.26 -19.67
C ARG A 212 13.82 -10.08 -18.84
N LYS A 213 13.76 -8.90 -19.43
CA LYS A 213 14.15 -7.66 -18.76
C LYS A 213 12.89 -6.91 -18.39
N ASN A 214 12.70 -6.74 -17.09
CA ASN A 214 11.66 -5.85 -16.58
C ASN A 214 12.29 -4.52 -16.12
N ARG A 215 11.54 -3.45 -16.29
CA ARG A 215 11.92 -2.09 -15.87
C ARG A 215 11.00 -1.63 -14.76
N LEU A 216 11.63 -1.06 -13.73
CA LEU A 216 10.94 -0.42 -12.62
C LEU A 216 11.09 1.08 -12.78
N SER A 217 10.00 1.79 -12.59
CA SER A 217 9.99 3.24 -12.57
C SER A 217 9.61 3.72 -11.18
N MET A 218 10.36 4.68 -10.65
CA MET A 218 10.17 5.23 -9.32
C MET A 218 10.06 6.74 -9.39
N TYR A 219 9.25 7.31 -8.50
CA TYR A 219 9.19 8.76 -8.29
C TYR A 219 9.71 9.09 -6.89
N LEU A 220 10.89 9.68 -6.79
CA LEU A 220 11.61 9.80 -5.50
C LEU A 220 10.91 10.60 -4.41
N ARG A 221 9.84 11.34 -4.74
CA ARG A 221 9.02 12.12 -3.79
C ARG A 221 7.60 11.58 -3.65
N TYR A 222 7.37 10.30 -3.97
CA TYR A 222 6.04 9.67 -3.89
C TYR A 222 5.40 9.77 -2.49
N ASP A 223 6.22 9.92 -1.46
CA ASP A 223 5.90 9.89 -0.05
C ASP A 223 5.63 11.25 0.57
N VAL A 224 6.25 12.33 0.08
CA VAL A 224 6.19 13.67 0.72
C VAL A 224 4.76 14.11 0.98
N ARG A 225 3.91 14.08 -0.05
CA ARG A 225 2.50 14.51 0.07
C ARG A 225 1.72 13.59 0.98
N PHE A 226 2.01 12.29 0.95
CA PHE A 226 1.35 11.29 1.78
C PHE A 226 1.70 11.45 3.26
N MET A 227 2.99 11.58 3.58
CA MET A 227 3.45 11.82 4.95
C MET A 227 2.90 13.14 5.50
N ALA A 228 2.83 14.20 4.68
CA ALA A 228 2.20 15.46 5.06
C ALA A 228 0.70 15.32 5.31
N LYS A 229 -0.04 14.59 4.45
CA LYS A 229 -1.47 14.27 4.66
C LYS A 229 -1.68 13.58 6.00
N LEU A 230 -0.86 12.57 6.27
CA LEU A 230 -0.94 11.77 7.49
C LEU A 230 -0.61 12.62 8.72
N ALA A 231 0.45 13.45 8.66
CA ALA A 231 0.81 14.38 9.73
C ALA A 231 -0.29 15.41 10.01
N ILE A 232 -0.89 16.01 8.98
CA ILE A 232 -2.01 16.96 9.15
C ILE A 232 -3.21 16.29 9.81
N GLY A 233 -3.60 15.11 9.32
CA GLY A 233 -4.73 14.38 9.88
C GLY A 233 -4.48 14.00 11.34
N LEU A 234 -3.29 13.50 11.67
CA LEU A 234 -2.91 13.11 13.03
C LEU A 234 -2.81 14.33 13.96
N GLY A 235 -2.17 15.41 13.51
CA GLY A 235 -2.06 16.64 14.29
C GLY A 235 -3.43 17.22 14.63
N HIS A 236 -4.34 17.21 13.66
CA HIS A 236 -5.71 17.68 13.87
C HIS A 236 -6.48 16.82 14.88
N VAL A 237 -6.47 15.49 14.75
CA VAL A 237 -7.24 14.63 15.66
C VAL A 237 -6.63 14.54 17.07
N LEU A 238 -5.31 14.71 17.21
CA LEU A 238 -4.63 14.64 18.50
C LEU A 238 -4.60 15.99 19.25
N PHE A 239 -4.49 17.11 18.53
CA PHE A 239 -4.23 18.42 19.13
C PHE A 239 -5.23 19.51 18.75
N GLY A 240 -6.16 19.22 17.83
CA GLY A 240 -7.25 20.11 17.44
C GLY A 240 -6.78 21.49 17.00
N GLU A 241 -7.45 22.52 17.50
CA GLU A 241 -7.24 23.92 17.10
C GLU A 241 -5.83 24.44 17.39
N LYS A 242 -5.16 23.93 18.43
CA LYS A 242 -3.77 24.32 18.74
C LYS A 242 -2.83 23.96 17.60
N PHE A 243 -3.00 22.76 17.03
CA PHE A 243 -2.27 22.36 15.83
C PHE A 243 -2.74 23.13 14.60
N ASP A 244 -4.05 23.26 14.38
CA ASP A 244 -4.57 23.86 13.15
C ASP A 244 -4.11 25.30 12.93
N ASN A 245 -3.86 26.04 14.01
CA ASN A 245 -3.42 27.43 14.00
C ASN A 245 -1.89 27.60 14.10
N SER A 246 -1.13 26.52 14.23
CA SER A 246 0.33 26.59 14.36
C SER A 246 1.00 27.05 13.05
N ASN A 247 2.19 27.63 13.16
CA ASN A 247 2.96 28.01 11.97
C ASN A 247 3.48 26.79 11.23
N TYR A 248 3.88 25.74 11.95
CA TYR A 248 4.39 24.51 11.35
C TYR A 248 3.34 23.80 10.47
N THR A 249 2.05 23.88 10.85
CA THR A 249 0.95 23.38 10.02
C THR A 249 0.93 23.98 8.63
N LYS A 250 1.36 25.24 8.44
CA LYS A 250 1.44 25.87 7.11
C LYS A 250 2.48 25.18 6.22
N GLU A 251 3.61 24.76 6.78
CA GLU A 251 4.65 24.01 6.05
C GLU A 251 4.16 22.61 5.66
N LEU A 252 3.39 21.94 6.52
CA LEU A 252 2.74 20.68 6.16
C LEU A 252 1.74 20.85 5.02
N HIS A 253 0.99 21.95 4.98
CA HIS A 253 0.06 22.24 3.88
C HIS A 253 0.79 22.51 2.57
N LYS A 254 1.90 23.27 2.61
CA LYS A 254 2.78 23.43 1.45
C LYS A 254 3.25 22.08 0.94
N ALA A 255 3.68 21.17 1.84
CA ALA A 255 4.10 19.83 1.46
C ALA A 255 2.98 18.97 0.87
N LEU A 256 1.77 19.01 1.43
CA LEU A 256 0.61 18.26 0.93
C LEU A 256 0.22 18.65 -0.50
N TRP A 257 0.33 19.94 -0.82
CA TRP A 257 -0.06 20.51 -2.11
C TRP A 257 1.12 20.82 -3.04
N TYR A 258 2.33 20.40 -2.65
CA TYR A 258 3.56 20.69 -3.36
C TYR A 258 3.50 20.24 -4.83
N LYS A 259 3.93 21.14 -5.72
CA LYS A 259 4.18 20.88 -7.13
C LYS A 259 5.60 21.25 -7.50
N GLU A 260 6.10 20.63 -8.56
CA GLU A 260 7.40 20.99 -9.11
C GLU A 260 7.41 22.48 -9.50
N GLY A 261 8.44 23.20 -9.04
CA GLY A 261 8.57 24.65 -9.18
C GLY A 261 8.04 25.47 -8.01
N ASP A 262 7.27 24.87 -7.09
CA ASP A 262 6.87 25.54 -5.85
C ASP A 262 8.07 25.70 -4.89
N PRO A 263 8.05 26.69 -3.98
CA PRO A 263 9.03 26.78 -2.90
C PRO A 263 9.05 25.49 -2.07
N GLU A 264 10.26 25.01 -1.75
CA GLU A 264 10.42 23.78 -0.99
C GLU A 264 9.81 23.93 0.42
N PRO A 265 8.93 23.01 0.86
CA PRO A 265 8.29 23.08 2.16
C PRO A 265 9.30 22.83 3.29
N GLY A 266 9.22 23.63 4.35
CA GLY A 266 10.06 23.51 5.55
C GLY A 266 9.66 22.37 6.50
N ILE A 267 9.31 21.20 5.96
CA ILE A 267 8.97 20.03 6.77
C ILE A 267 10.24 19.38 7.34
N VAL A 268 10.10 18.76 8.52
CA VAL A 268 11.18 18.00 9.15
C VAL A 268 10.86 16.53 9.04
N GLY A 269 11.87 15.71 8.78
CA GLY A 269 11.66 14.30 8.56
C GLY A 269 12.73 13.67 7.68
N ARG A 270 12.56 12.38 7.42
CA ARG A 270 13.38 11.61 6.49
C ARG A 270 12.50 10.60 5.78
N ASN A 271 12.71 10.44 4.48
CA ASN A 271 12.10 9.38 3.70
C ASN A 271 12.78 8.02 3.99
N ASN A 272 12.19 6.95 3.46
CA ASN A 272 12.73 5.60 3.62
C ASN A 272 14.14 5.40 3.07
N LEU A 273 14.54 6.13 2.03
CA LEU A 273 15.87 5.96 1.42
C LEU A 273 16.98 6.71 2.18
N GLY A 274 16.65 7.75 2.93
CA GLY A 274 17.60 8.56 3.70
C GLY A 274 17.64 8.23 5.20
N GLN A 275 16.95 7.16 5.61
CA GLN A 275 16.80 6.79 7.02
C GLN A 275 17.67 5.58 7.38
N ASP A 276 18.72 5.83 8.17
CA ASP A 276 19.66 4.81 8.63
C ASP A 276 19.44 4.42 10.10
N ASN A 277 18.39 4.95 10.73
CA ASN A 277 18.09 4.65 12.13
C ASN A 277 17.45 3.26 12.29
N GLU A 278 18.31 2.27 12.47
CA GLU A 278 17.94 0.87 12.69
C GLU A 278 17.03 0.68 13.91
N PHE A 279 17.14 1.52 14.94
CA PHE A 279 16.26 1.45 16.11
C PHE A 279 14.81 1.81 15.74
N LEU A 280 14.58 2.93 15.05
CA LEU A 280 13.24 3.31 14.58
C LEU A 280 12.64 2.31 13.61
N LYS A 281 13.51 1.62 12.85
CA LYS A 281 13.11 0.59 11.90
C LYS A 281 12.75 -0.74 12.58
N LYS A 282 13.55 -1.20 13.53
CA LYS A 282 13.39 -2.52 14.16
C LYS A 282 12.54 -2.48 15.43
N GLU A 283 12.80 -1.53 16.31
CA GLU A 283 12.19 -1.48 17.65
C GLU A 283 10.87 -0.70 17.67
N CYS A 284 10.68 0.27 16.77
CA CYS A 284 9.41 0.99 16.61
C CYS A 284 8.53 0.42 15.49
N GLY A 285 8.81 -0.80 15.04
CA GLY A 285 8.05 -1.51 14.00
C GLY A 285 7.70 -2.92 14.42
N PHE A 286 6.85 -3.58 13.62
CA PHE A 286 6.47 -4.97 13.83
C PHE A 286 6.41 -5.72 12.51
N THR A 287 6.90 -6.96 12.50
CA THR A 287 6.98 -7.78 11.29
C THR A 287 5.58 -8.08 10.74
N HIS A 288 5.41 -8.04 9.41
CA HIS A 288 4.15 -8.30 8.70
C HIS A 288 3.00 -7.34 9.06
N GLY A 289 3.29 -6.21 9.69
CA GLY A 289 2.30 -5.18 10.00
C GLY A 289 2.75 -3.78 9.59
N VAL A 290 1.81 -2.85 9.58
CA VAL A 290 2.09 -1.41 9.54
C VAL A 290 2.10 -0.90 10.97
N THR A 291 3.12 -0.14 11.36
CA THR A 291 3.19 0.50 12.68
C THR A 291 3.31 2.01 12.52
N LEU A 292 2.40 2.76 13.12
CA LEU A 292 2.52 4.20 13.30
C LEU A 292 2.98 4.43 14.73
N THR A 293 4.18 4.97 14.91
CA THR A 293 4.68 5.41 16.21
C THR A 293 4.65 6.93 16.26
N ILE A 294 3.90 7.48 17.20
CA ILE A 294 3.77 8.91 17.44
C ILE A 294 4.46 9.19 18.76
N LEU A 295 5.48 10.04 18.77
CA LEU A 295 6.23 10.34 20.00
C LEU A 295 6.66 11.81 20.06
N PRO A 296 6.66 12.42 21.26
CA PRO A 296 7.32 13.70 21.47
C PRO A 296 8.85 13.52 21.41
N SER A 297 9.53 14.44 20.73
CA SER A 297 10.99 14.60 20.74
C SER A 297 11.38 15.85 21.57
N SER A 298 12.56 16.44 21.35
CA SER A 298 12.91 17.70 22.01
C SER A 298 12.21 18.92 21.40
N LYS A 299 11.96 18.91 20.08
CA LYS A 299 11.38 20.06 19.36
C LYS A 299 10.03 19.77 18.71
N TYR A 300 9.79 18.54 18.27
CA TYR A 300 8.58 18.17 17.54
C TYR A 300 7.89 16.96 18.16
N VAL A 301 6.56 16.89 18.05
CA VAL A 301 5.87 15.60 18.02
C VAL A 301 6.13 14.99 16.64
N VAL A 302 6.63 13.76 16.59
CA VAL A 302 7.02 13.10 15.33
C VAL A 302 6.19 11.85 15.10
N LEU A 303 5.97 11.54 13.83
CA LEU A 303 5.45 10.27 13.35
C LEU A 303 6.59 9.46 12.73
N ASN A 304 6.75 8.21 13.16
CA ASN A 304 7.47 7.17 12.44
C ASN A 304 6.47 6.16 11.87
N LEU A 305 6.26 6.19 10.56
CA LEU A 305 5.51 5.18 9.83
C LEU A 305 6.46 4.05 9.47
N ASN A 306 6.16 2.82 9.86
CA ASN A 306 6.97 1.65 9.62
C ASN A 306 6.14 0.56 8.92
N ILE A 307 6.72 -0.09 7.91
CA ILE A 307 6.10 -1.22 7.23
C ILE A 307 7.00 -2.44 7.41
N SER A 308 6.50 -3.41 8.16
CA SER A 308 7.09 -4.74 8.38
C SER A 308 8.54 -4.72 8.88
N ARG A 309 8.99 -3.66 9.58
CA ARG A 309 10.40 -3.42 9.94
C ARG A 309 11.38 -3.37 8.76
N LYS A 310 10.86 -3.26 7.55
CA LYS A 310 11.65 -3.22 6.31
C LYS A 310 11.81 -1.80 5.79
N MET A 311 10.79 -0.99 5.97
CA MET A 311 10.76 0.40 5.53
C MET A 311 10.24 1.29 6.63
N ASN A 312 10.78 2.51 6.74
CA ASN A 312 10.22 3.51 7.63
C ASN A 312 10.40 4.96 7.14
N TRP A 313 9.44 5.81 7.48
CA TRP A 313 9.42 7.24 7.17
C TRP A 313 9.19 8.02 8.44
N VAL A 314 9.88 9.14 8.59
CA VAL A 314 9.72 10.04 9.72
C VAL A 314 9.27 11.40 9.25
N ILE A 315 8.27 11.98 9.90
CA ILE A 315 7.84 13.36 9.67
C ILE A 315 7.48 14.04 11.00
N GLY A 316 7.75 15.34 11.12
CA GLY A 316 7.19 16.17 12.18
C GLY A 316 5.68 16.34 12.02
N ILE A 317 4.95 16.22 13.12
CA ILE A 317 3.51 16.52 13.19
C ILE A 317 3.32 17.97 13.63
N ALA A 318 3.89 18.35 14.77
CA ALA A 318 3.73 19.68 15.36
C ALA A 318 5.00 20.08 16.12
N GLU A 319 5.29 21.37 16.21
CA GLU A 319 6.28 21.85 17.19
C GLU A 319 5.73 21.66 18.61
N ILE A 320 6.56 21.16 19.52
CA ILE A 320 6.13 20.83 20.88
C ILE A 320 5.64 22.09 21.61
N GLU A 321 6.27 23.23 21.40
CA GLU A 321 5.88 24.49 22.06
C GLU A 321 4.42 24.86 21.79
N ASP A 322 3.90 24.54 20.59
CA ASP A 322 2.53 24.84 20.17
C ASP A 322 1.49 23.87 20.77
N VAL A 323 1.88 22.63 21.05
CA VAL A 323 0.95 21.55 21.46
C VAL A 323 1.25 20.94 22.83
N LYS A 324 2.24 21.43 23.57
CA LYS A 324 2.70 20.86 24.86
C LYS A 324 1.57 20.59 25.85
N GLU A 325 0.60 21.50 25.93
CA GLU A 325 -0.56 21.41 26.84
C GLU A 325 -1.56 20.33 26.43
N CYS A 326 -1.52 19.91 25.16
CA CYS A 326 -2.37 18.86 24.61
C CYS A 326 -1.70 17.46 24.69
N ILE A 327 -0.42 17.38 25.06
CA ILE A 327 0.28 16.10 25.21
C ILE A 327 -0.15 15.48 26.55
N GLY A 328 -1.17 14.62 26.49
CA GLY A 328 -1.62 13.82 27.63
C GLY A 328 -0.66 12.68 27.99
N GLU A 329 -0.93 12.01 29.11
CA GLU A 329 -0.11 10.89 29.61
C GLU A 329 0.01 9.75 28.58
N ASP A 330 -1.03 9.46 27.81
CA ASP A 330 -1.02 8.41 26.78
C ASP A 330 -0.02 8.66 25.64
N LEU A 331 0.31 9.93 25.36
CA LEU A 331 1.26 10.30 24.31
C LEU A 331 2.65 10.66 24.84
N LYS A 332 2.76 11.00 26.13
CA LYS A 332 3.99 11.44 26.80
C LYS A 332 5.17 10.49 26.58
N HIS A 333 4.91 9.18 26.57
CA HIS A 333 5.91 8.15 26.34
C HIS A 333 5.87 7.55 24.93
N GLY A 334 5.04 8.11 24.06
CA GLY A 334 4.81 7.64 22.70
C GLY A 334 3.66 6.63 22.60
N LEU A 335 2.94 6.72 21.50
CA LEU A 335 1.80 5.90 21.14
C LEU A 335 2.12 5.08 19.88
N CYS A 336 1.83 3.79 19.89
CA CYS A 336 1.97 2.91 18.75
C CYS A 336 0.61 2.38 18.30
N VAL A 337 0.32 2.51 17.01
CA VAL A 337 -0.83 1.89 16.35
C VAL A 337 -0.31 0.88 15.34
N LEU A 338 -0.55 -0.40 15.60
CA LEU A 338 -0.17 -1.52 14.75
C LEU A 338 -1.39 -2.02 13.99
N LEU A 339 -1.24 -2.19 12.68
CA LEU A 339 -2.31 -2.56 11.77
C LEU A 339 -1.90 -3.81 10.99
N PHE A 340 -2.72 -4.85 11.09
CA PHE A 340 -2.55 -6.14 10.42
C PHE A 340 -3.71 -6.34 9.46
N LYS A 341 -3.64 -5.67 8.30
CA LYS A 341 -4.71 -5.66 7.30
C LYS A 341 -5.18 -7.07 6.90
N PRO A 342 -4.30 -8.06 6.62
CA PRO A 342 -4.75 -9.41 6.27
C PRO A 342 -5.56 -10.11 7.37
N LEU A 343 -5.31 -9.75 8.64
CA LEU A 343 -6.03 -10.30 9.78
C LEU A 343 -7.27 -9.48 10.16
N GLY A 344 -7.50 -8.32 9.53
CA GLY A 344 -8.54 -7.38 9.96
C GLY A 344 -8.35 -6.91 11.42
N LYS A 345 -7.10 -6.82 11.92
CA LYS A 345 -6.80 -6.47 13.31
C LYS A 345 -6.03 -5.15 13.44
N GLY A 346 -6.34 -4.40 14.49
CA GLY A 346 -5.61 -3.22 14.94
C GLY A 346 -5.29 -3.31 16.42
N ILE A 347 -4.10 -2.87 16.82
CA ILE A 347 -3.64 -2.87 18.22
C ILE A 347 -3.03 -1.50 18.51
N SER A 348 -3.53 -0.85 19.56
CA SER A 348 -2.98 0.41 20.07
C SER A 348 -2.33 0.12 21.43
N LEU A 349 -1.08 0.56 21.61
CA LEU A 349 -0.37 0.43 22.89
C LEU A 349 0.69 1.53 23.06
N PRO A 350 1.16 1.80 24.30
CA PRO A 350 2.29 2.68 24.54
C PRO A 350 3.58 2.16 23.88
N LEU A 351 4.42 3.08 23.40
CA LEU A 351 5.72 2.73 22.80
C LEU A 351 6.64 1.90 23.71
N PRO A 352 6.74 2.15 25.04
CA PRO A 352 7.55 1.32 25.92
C PRO A 352 7.15 -0.16 25.92
N GLU A 353 5.84 -0.45 25.82
CA GLU A 353 5.34 -1.83 25.74
C GLU A 353 5.73 -2.50 24.41
N LEU A 354 5.69 -1.75 23.30
CA LEU A 354 6.12 -2.28 22.00
C LEU A 354 7.61 -2.60 22.03
N ILE A 355 8.43 -1.70 22.57
CA ILE A 355 9.89 -1.91 22.70
C ILE A 355 10.16 -3.09 23.62
N ALA A 356 9.47 -3.20 24.76
CA ALA A 356 9.63 -4.33 25.69
C ALA A 356 9.25 -5.67 25.04
N HIS A 357 8.22 -5.69 24.20
CA HIS A 357 7.86 -6.86 23.41
C HIS A 357 8.90 -7.19 22.33
N ASN A 358 9.39 -6.18 21.63
CA ASN A 358 10.34 -6.34 20.52
C ASN A 358 11.71 -6.81 21.00
N SER A 359 12.12 -6.36 22.17
CA SER A 359 13.33 -6.79 22.88
C SER A 359 13.18 -8.11 23.65
N ASN A 360 12.01 -8.76 23.58
CA ASN A 360 11.65 -9.98 24.33
C ASN A 360 11.73 -9.84 25.87
N ASN A 361 11.71 -8.62 26.40
CA ASN A 361 11.67 -8.35 27.84
C ASN A 361 10.29 -8.64 28.44
N ILE A 362 9.22 -8.18 27.78
CA ILE A 362 7.82 -8.41 28.21
C ILE A 362 6.96 -8.74 27.00
N LEU A 363 6.38 -9.93 26.99
CA LEU A 363 5.55 -10.38 25.87
C LEU A 363 4.12 -9.84 25.95
N HIS A 364 3.80 -8.83 25.15
CA HIS A 364 2.42 -8.37 24.98
C HIS A 364 1.50 -9.47 24.35
N PRO A 365 0.43 -9.92 25.02
CA PRO A 365 -0.37 -11.09 24.59
C PRO A 365 -0.94 -11.00 23.18
N LYS A 366 -1.52 -9.86 22.79
CA LYS A 366 -2.10 -9.69 21.44
C LYS A 366 -1.04 -9.72 20.34
N LEU A 367 0.20 -9.32 20.64
CA LEU A 367 1.30 -9.36 19.67
C LEU A 367 1.86 -10.78 19.54
N VAL A 368 1.86 -11.55 20.62
CA VAL A 368 2.17 -12.99 20.58
C VAL A 368 1.15 -13.74 19.73
N GLU A 369 -0.14 -13.45 19.88
CA GLU A 369 -1.20 -14.06 19.05
C GLU A 369 -0.94 -13.82 17.55
N VAL A 370 -0.63 -12.58 17.16
CA VAL A 370 -0.31 -12.25 15.77
C VAL A 370 0.95 -12.99 15.30
N LYS A 371 2.01 -13.03 16.12
CA LYS A 371 3.24 -13.78 15.80
C LYS A 371 2.96 -15.27 15.57
N ASN A 372 2.08 -15.87 16.38
CA ASN A 372 1.74 -17.29 16.25
C ASN A 372 0.93 -17.59 15.00
N LEU A 373 0.18 -16.62 14.46
CA LEU A 373 -0.51 -16.74 13.18
C LEU A 373 0.45 -16.55 12.00
N ALA A 374 1.45 -15.68 12.16
CA ALA A 374 2.47 -15.47 11.14
C ALA A 374 3.34 -16.71 10.95
N GLY A 375 3.61 -17.07 9.70
CA GLY A 375 4.59 -18.10 9.34
C GLY A 375 4.07 -19.54 9.31
N LYS A 376 2.84 -19.82 9.77
CA LYS A 376 2.24 -21.17 9.71
C LYS A 376 2.21 -21.73 8.29
N GLY A 377 1.96 -20.88 7.29
CA GLY A 377 1.90 -21.24 5.88
C GLY A 377 3.17 -20.93 5.08
N ILE A 378 4.29 -20.51 5.69
CA ILE A 378 5.43 -20.00 4.88
C ILE A 378 6.08 -21.10 4.04
N CYS A 379 6.25 -22.30 4.62
CA CYS A 379 6.79 -23.47 3.92
C CYS A 379 5.86 -23.98 2.81
N TYR A 380 4.60 -23.52 2.77
CA TYR A 380 3.67 -23.85 1.69
C TYR A 380 4.19 -23.37 0.33
N PHE A 381 4.95 -22.28 0.28
CA PHE A 381 5.47 -21.72 -0.98
C PHE A 381 6.87 -22.24 -1.37
N GLU A 382 7.55 -22.95 -0.47
CA GLU A 382 8.95 -23.39 -0.66
C GLU A 382 9.05 -24.70 -1.45
N ASN A 383 8.13 -25.64 -1.21
CA ASN A 383 8.19 -27.00 -1.78
C ASN A 383 7.14 -27.23 -2.88
N LEU A 384 7.57 -27.93 -3.94
CA LEU A 384 6.69 -28.56 -4.94
C LEU A 384 5.92 -29.73 -4.29
#